data_AF-A0A839W8J9-F1
#
_entry.id   AF-A0A839W8J9-F1
#
_cell.length_a   1.000
_cell.length_b   1.000
_cell.length_c   1.000
_cell.angle_alpha   90.00
_cell.angle_beta   90.00
_cell.angle_gamma   90.00
#
_symmetry.space_group_name_H-M   'P 1'
#
loop_
_entity.id
_entity.type
_entity.pdbx_description
1 polymer ?
#
loop_
_entity_poly.entity_id
_entity_poly.type
_entity_poly.pdbx_seq_one_letter_code
_entity_poly.pdbx_strand_id
1 'polypeptide(L)'
;MSHPVSSAVADLLGRPSIFRTPGWLPESTWHMHIPFAFLLMDLLRPGRLVELGTQKGASYCAFCEGAAAFGTGTRLSAVDHWDGDHQTGAYARDTYDVLRAHHDPLYGGFSTLLRESFDDARPRFEDGSIDLLHIDGLHTYEAVRHDFETWLPKMSRSGVILMHDTEVRTGDFGVWRFWEEIRERYPTLNFPFGYGLGVVAVGEAVPDFLLELCRLPEAEKAALYALFEALGDRVRLLNEHQEASRNAATYLEQGLQMQKVYTEFKATAEAQIETAMAQYQAMFAQATALQTEVVALITERDALMAGRPAPSPLAENTTMETQAALASDAGPSNKDAVATRAAGVEAGETAAPRGEIFRPDPARRVEFQCNVCGTRIVCTGDKIGRETASCEGCGSTVRMRSIIHLLSTALYGRSIPLPEFPQDPAVVGKGLSDWVGYAEPLREKFSYTNTFYHQEPLLDIENVPAALQGSSNFLISTDVFEHTLGPALKAFAGAFDLLKPGGWLILTVPFTLDDQTVEHYPQLSDFTVAKLGETYLVVGQTADGEYELYRDPVFHGGPGQTLEMRVFCRKDVEANLRAAGFTDIRFLEESVPEYGILLTENWSLPVLARKPL
;
A
#
# COMPACT_ATOMS: atom_id res chain seq x y z
N MET A 1 -30.13 -26.77 -25.11
CA MET A 1 -30.76 -27.99 -24.58
C MET A 1 -30.25 -28.17 -23.17
N SER A 2 -31.11 -28.08 -22.16
CA SER A 2 -30.72 -28.30 -20.77
C SER A 2 -30.44 -29.79 -20.58
N HIS A 3 -29.17 -30.16 -20.44
CA HIS A 3 -28.81 -31.50 -20.01
C HIS A 3 -29.29 -31.67 -18.56
N PRO A 4 -30.07 -32.71 -18.24
CA PRO A 4 -30.43 -32.98 -16.86
C PRO A 4 -29.14 -33.25 -16.07
N VAL A 5 -28.91 -32.45 -15.03
CA VAL A 5 -27.87 -32.67 -14.03
C VAL A 5 -28.07 -34.08 -13.46
N SER A 6 -27.02 -34.90 -13.32
CA SER A 6 -27.17 -36.25 -12.76
C SER A 6 -27.72 -36.20 -11.33
N SER A 7 -28.28 -37.33 -10.87
CA SER A 7 -28.75 -37.46 -9.49
C SER A 7 -27.67 -37.10 -8.47
N ALA A 8 -26.40 -37.38 -8.76
CA ALA A 8 -25.29 -37.11 -7.84
C ALA A 8 -25.16 -35.61 -7.50
N VAL A 9 -25.14 -34.72 -8.51
CA VAL A 9 -25.05 -33.27 -8.27
C VAL A 9 -26.37 -32.70 -7.75
N ALA A 10 -27.52 -33.25 -8.16
CA ALA A 10 -28.82 -32.87 -7.63
C ALA A 10 -28.98 -33.22 -6.13
N ASP A 11 -28.45 -34.37 -5.70
CA ASP A 11 -28.46 -34.81 -4.31
C ASP A 11 -27.59 -33.91 -3.42
N LEU A 12 -26.52 -33.31 -3.97
CA LEU A 12 -25.71 -32.32 -3.26
C LEU A 12 -26.50 -31.04 -2.94
N LEU A 13 -27.32 -30.55 -3.88
CA LEU A 13 -28.16 -29.36 -3.67
C LEU A 13 -29.18 -29.55 -2.52
N GLY A 14 -29.53 -30.79 -2.21
CA GLY A 14 -30.40 -31.13 -1.09
C GLY A 14 -29.73 -31.10 0.28
N ARG A 15 -28.41 -30.91 0.36
CA ARG A 15 -27.66 -30.99 1.63
C ARG A 15 -27.57 -29.64 2.32
N PRO A 16 -28.09 -29.50 3.56
CA PRO A 16 -27.97 -28.25 4.31
C PRO A 16 -26.52 -27.86 4.64
N SER A 17 -25.58 -28.81 4.62
CA SER A 17 -24.16 -28.59 4.94
C SER A 17 -23.49 -27.54 4.05
N ILE A 18 -23.79 -27.52 2.74
CA ILE A 18 -23.17 -26.59 1.78
C ILE A 18 -23.65 -25.14 1.94
N PHE A 19 -24.78 -24.92 2.62
CA PHE A 19 -25.35 -23.60 2.88
C PHE A 19 -24.96 -23.03 4.24
N ARG A 20 -24.18 -23.79 5.02
CA ARG A 20 -23.74 -23.35 6.34
C ARG A 20 -22.92 -22.06 6.24
N THR A 21 -23.08 -21.22 7.25
CA THR A 21 -22.29 -19.99 7.39
C THR A 21 -21.21 -20.26 8.43
N PRO A 22 -19.92 -20.10 8.10
CA PRO A 22 -18.82 -20.37 9.03
C PRO A 22 -18.81 -19.36 10.18
N GLY A 23 -18.48 -19.84 11.38
CA GLY A 23 -18.37 -19.03 12.59
C GLY A 23 -17.03 -18.30 12.74
N TRP A 24 -15.99 -18.76 12.04
CA TRP A 24 -14.66 -18.16 11.99
C TRP A 24 -14.32 -17.78 10.56
N LEU A 25 -14.13 -16.48 10.33
CA LEU A 25 -13.75 -15.91 9.04
C LEU A 25 -12.65 -14.87 9.27
N PRO A 26 -11.39 -15.31 9.45
CA PRO A 26 -10.24 -14.44 9.32
C PRO A 26 -9.92 -14.25 7.84
N GLU A 27 -9.15 -13.22 7.49
CA GLU A 27 -8.57 -13.06 6.16
C GLU A 27 -7.85 -14.34 5.70
N SER A 28 -8.18 -14.85 4.51
CA SER A 28 -7.63 -16.09 3.96
C SER A 28 -7.97 -16.23 2.47
N THR A 29 -7.16 -16.97 1.72
CA THR A 29 -7.45 -17.38 0.34
C THR A 29 -8.46 -18.53 0.26
N TRP A 30 -8.75 -19.19 1.39
CA TRP A 30 -9.53 -20.42 1.47
C TRP A 30 -11.06 -20.22 1.52
N HIS A 31 -11.56 -18.98 1.62
CA HIS A 31 -13.00 -18.70 1.84
C HIS A 31 -13.91 -19.34 0.80
N MET A 32 -13.47 -19.36 -0.47
CA MET A 32 -14.24 -19.90 -1.59
C MET A 32 -14.49 -21.41 -1.46
N HIS A 33 -13.66 -22.11 -0.70
CA HIS A 33 -13.69 -23.57 -0.57
C HIS A 33 -14.40 -24.07 0.70
N ILE A 34 -14.71 -23.17 1.65
CA ILE A 34 -15.38 -23.51 2.93
C ILE A 34 -16.69 -24.31 2.74
N PRO A 35 -17.59 -23.99 1.78
CA PRO A 35 -18.78 -24.81 1.55
C PRO A 35 -18.45 -26.26 1.19
N PHE A 36 -17.35 -26.49 0.46
CA PHE A 36 -16.89 -27.83 0.11
C PHE A 36 -16.27 -28.56 1.31
N ALA A 37 -15.55 -27.85 2.19
CA ALA A 37 -15.10 -28.41 3.46
C ALA A 37 -16.27 -28.92 4.32
N PHE A 38 -17.37 -28.16 4.41
CA PHE A 38 -18.58 -28.63 5.11
C PHE A 38 -19.21 -29.85 4.44
N LEU A 39 -19.25 -29.90 3.12
CA LEU A 39 -19.73 -31.07 2.39
C LEU A 39 -18.88 -32.31 2.73
N LEU A 40 -17.55 -32.17 2.70
CA LEU A 40 -16.62 -33.26 3.01
C LEU A 40 -16.84 -33.76 4.43
N MET A 41 -16.97 -32.88 5.42
CA MET A 41 -17.20 -33.30 6.80
C MET A 41 -18.54 -34.03 6.99
N ASP A 42 -19.60 -33.60 6.29
CA ASP A 42 -20.92 -34.23 6.33
C ASP A 42 -20.92 -35.64 5.70
N LEU A 43 -20.24 -35.78 4.55
CA LEU A 43 -20.23 -37.01 3.75
C LEU A 43 -19.12 -37.99 4.11
N LEU A 44 -17.88 -37.53 4.22
CA LEU A 44 -16.72 -38.38 4.49
C LEU A 44 -16.68 -38.82 5.95
N ARG A 45 -17.11 -37.96 6.88
CA ARG A 45 -17.08 -38.20 8.33
C ARG A 45 -15.75 -38.83 8.78
N PRO A 46 -14.59 -38.20 8.49
CA PRO A 46 -13.29 -38.81 8.74
C PRO A 46 -13.11 -39.13 10.23
N GLY A 47 -12.52 -40.27 10.58
CA GLY A 47 -12.15 -40.57 11.95
C GLY A 47 -11.00 -39.66 12.42
N ARG A 48 -10.05 -39.38 11.53
CA ARG A 48 -8.94 -38.45 11.77
C ARG A 48 -8.69 -37.53 10.58
N LEU A 49 -8.53 -36.24 10.88
CA LEU A 49 -8.16 -35.18 9.93
C LEU A 49 -6.88 -34.49 10.38
N VAL A 50 -5.93 -34.29 9.46
CA VAL A 50 -4.73 -33.49 9.70
C VAL A 50 -4.63 -32.38 8.66
N GLU A 51 -4.31 -31.17 9.10
CA GLU A 51 -3.99 -30.04 8.22
C GLU A 51 -2.52 -29.64 8.39
N LEU A 52 -1.83 -29.44 7.27
CA LEU A 52 -0.46 -28.95 7.19
C LEU A 52 -0.49 -27.55 6.60
N GLY A 53 -0.10 -26.55 7.38
CA GLY A 53 -0.25 -25.14 7.03
C GLY A 53 -1.64 -24.65 7.40
N THR A 54 -1.75 -23.99 8.55
CA THR A 54 -3.03 -23.58 9.16
C THR A 54 -3.17 -22.07 9.22
N GLN A 55 -2.07 -21.32 9.30
CA GLN A 55 -2.08 -19.86 9.29
C GLN A 55 -3.12 -19.28 10.30
N LYS A 56 -4.09 -18.48 9.84
CA LYS A 56 -5.16 -17.89 10.67
C LYS A 56 -6.32 -18.88 10.95
N GLY A 57 -6.29 -20.08 10.37
CA GLY A 57 -7.19 -21.20 10.66
C GLY A 57 -8.55 -21.16 9.96
N ALA A 58 -8.68 -20.51 8.80
CA ALA A 58 -9.96 -20.42 8.07
C ALA A 58 -10.49 -21.81 7.64
N SER A 59 -9.67 -22.59 6.94
CA SER A 59 -9.97 -23.97 6.55
C SER A 59 -10.11 -24.88 7.77
N TYR A 60 -9.15 -24.83 8.69
CA TYR A 60 -9.12 -25.69 9.87
C TYR A 60 -10.36 -25.54 10.75
N CYS A 61 -10.75 -24.29 11.04
CA CYS A 61 -11.92 -24.03 11.88
C CYS A 61 -13.21 -24.41 11.15
N ALA A 62 -13.28 -24.30 9.82
CA ALA A 62 -14.41 -24.84 9.06
C ALA A 62 -14.52 -26.36 9.19
N PHE A 63 -13.40 -27.09 9.16
CA PHE A 63 -13.39 -28.54 9.43
C PHE A 63 -13.80 -28.86 10.88
N CYS A 64 -13.27 -28.14 11.86
CA CYS A 64 -13.64 -28.29 13.27
C CYS A 64 -15.14 -28.03 13.50
N GLU A 65 -15.66 -26.97 12.90
CA GLU A 65 -17.06 -26.61 12.96
C GLU A 65 -17.93 -27.68 12.29
N GLY A 66 -17.51 -28.19 11.13
CA GLY A 66 -18.19 -29.31 10.46
C GLY A 66 -18.23 -30.56 11.34
N ALA A 67 -17.11 -30.92 11.98
CA ALA A 67 -17.04 -32.07 12.89
C ALA A 67 -18.03 -31.94 14.05
N ALA A 68 -18.06 -30.77 14.70
CA ALA A 68 -18.95 -30.47 15.81
C ALA A 68 -20.42 -30.44 15.37
N ALA A 69 -20.72 -29.75 14.27
CA ALA A 69 -22.07 -29.55 13.77
C ALA A 69 -22.74 -30.85 13.30
N PHE A 70 -21.97 -31.73 12.65
CA PHE A 70 -22.49 -32.97 12.09
C PHE A 70 -22.28 -34.18 13.03
N GLY A 71 -21.66 -33.97 14.20
CA GLY A 71 -21.42 -35.01 15.19
C GLY A 71 -20.62 -36.18 14.60
N THR A 72 -19.54 -35.86 13.87
CA THR A 72 -18.74 -36.87 13.16
C THR A 72 -17.88 -37.71 14.10
N GLY A 73 -17.53 -37.16 15.27
CA GLY A 73 -16.56 -37.77 16.18
C GLY A 73 -15.10 -37.64 15.71
N THR A 74 -14.84 -36.89 14.64
CA THR A 74 -13.52 -36.68 14.05
C THR A 74 -12.54 -36.15 15.09
N ARG A 75 -11.31 -36.67 15.07
CA ARG A 75 -10.15 -36.06 15.74
C ARG A 75 -9.36 -35.23 14.75
N LEU A 76 -9.09 -33.97 15.09
CA LEU A 76 -8.41 -33.03 14.20
C LEU A 76 -7.04 -32.63 14.76
N SER A 77 -6.09 -32.34 13.88
CA SER A 77 -4.81 -31.76 14.25
C SER A 77 -4.34 -30.77 13.19
N ALA A 78 -4.02 -29.55 13.60
CA ALA A 78 -3.41 -28.51 12.77
C ALA A 78 -1.93 -28.49 13.06
N VAL A 79 -1.10 -28.53 12.02
CA VAL A 79 0.37 -28.49 12.13
C VAL A 79 0.87 -27.27 11.40
N ASP A 80 1.57 -26.39 12.12
CA ASP A 80 2.18 -25.18 11.57
C ASP A 80 3.26 -24.67 12.55
N HIS A 81 4.22 -23.91 12.07
CA HIS A 81 5.14 -23.17 12.93
C HIS A 81 4.50 -21.89 13.51
N TRP A 82 3.55 -21.31 12.76
CA TRP A 82 3.03 -19.95 12.92
C TRP A 82 4.10 -18.85 12.86
N ASP A 83 5.22 -19.14 12.20
CA ASP A 83 6.32 -18.17 12.01
C ASP A 83 6.30 -17.51 10.61
N GLY A 84 5.47 -18.02 9.68
CA GLY A 84 5.42 -17.61 8.28
C GLY A 84 6.57 -18.14 7.42
N ASP A 85 6.55 -17.85 6.13
CA ASP A 85 7.56 -18.29 5.15
C ASP A 85 7.82 -17.22 4.06
N HIS A 86 8.63 -17.51 3.04
CA HIS A 86 8.97 -16.52 2.00
C HIS A 86 7.84 -16.24 1.01
N GLN A 87 6.84 -17.12 0.88
CA GLN A 87 5.67 -16.94 0.02
C GLN A 87 4.51 -16.28 0.77
N THR A 88 4.34 -16.58 2.06
CA THR A 88 3.29 -16.01 2.91
C THR A 88 3.72 -14.76 3.69
N GLY A 89 5.04 -14.50 3.77
CA GLY A 89 5.62 -13.48 4.63
C GLY A 89 5.64 -13.89 6.10
N ALA A 90 6.33 -13.12 6.94
CA ALA A 90 6.31 -13.35 8.38
C ALA A 90 4.90 -13.06 8.94
N TYR A 91 4.36 -13.99 9.71
CA TYR A 91 3.05 -13.79 10.34
C TYR A 91 3.12 -12.72 11.43
N ALA A 92 1.98 -12.05 11.68
CA ALA A 92 1.83 -11.20 12.84
C ALA A 92 2.09 -12.02 14.12
N ARG A 93 2.79 -11.43 15.10
CA ARG A 93 3.24 -12.13 16.32
C ARG A 93 2.12 -12.80 17.10
N ASP A 94 0.89 -12.32 16.98
CA ASP A 94 -0.29 -12.79 17.68
C ASP A 94 -1.15 -13.78 16.87
N THR A 95 -0.79 -14.11 15.62
CA THR A 95 -1.59 -15.01 14.74
C THR A 95 -1.99 -16.31 15.43
N TYR A 96 -1.02 -16.99 16.06
CA TYR A 96 -1.26 -18.21 16.83
C TYR A 96 -2.15 -17.96 18.05
N ASP A 97 -1.90 -16.89 18.80
CA ASP A 97 -2.64 -16.60 20.04
C ASP A 97 -4.10 -16.23 19.75
N VAL A 98 -4.36 -15.48 18.67
CA VAL A 98 -5.71 -15.15 18.19
C VAL A 98 -6.46 -16.40 17.75
N LEU A 99 -5.82 -17.27 16.94
CA LEU A 99 -6.42 -18.54 16.53
C LEU A 99 -6.71 -19.42 17.76
N ARG A 100 -5.74 -19.59 18.66
CA ARG A 100 -5.90 -20.41 19.87
C ARG A 100 -7.03 -19.89 20.77
N ALA A 101 -7.15 -18.57 20.92
CA ALA A 101 -8.22 -17.97 21.72
C ALA A 101 -9.62 -18.24 21.16
N HIS A 102 -9.75 -18.39 19.84
CA HIS A 102 -10.98 -18.83 19.19
C HIS A 102 -11.15 -20.37 19.28
N HIS A 103 -10.11 -21.11 18.95
CA HIS A 103 -10.13 -22.57 18.77
C HIS A 103 -10.35 -23.33 20.09
N ASP A 104 -9.53 -23.10 21.11
CA ASP A 104 -9.49 -23.96 22.30
C ASP A 104 -10.83 -24.03 23.06
N PRO A 105 -11.54 -22.90 23.28
CA PRO A 105 -12.84 -22.93 23.96
C PRO A 105 -13.92 -23.72 23.22
N LEU A 106 -13.81 -23.82 21.89
CA LEU A 106 -14.83 -24.43 21.04
C LEU A 106 -14.50 -25.87 20.65
N TYR A 107 -13.21 -26.15 20.41
CA TYR A 107 -12.76 -27.37 19.72
C TYR A 107 -11.70 -28.16 20.49
N GLY A 108 -11.13 -27.61 21.57
CA GLY A 108 -10.02 -28.24 22.32
C GLY A 108 -10.33 -29.62 22.92
N GLY A 109 -11.61 -30.03 22.99
CA GLY A 109 -12.00 -31.37 23.42
C GLY A 109 -11.75 -32.50 22.40
N PHE A 110 -11.56 -32.16 21.12
CA PHE A 110 -11.37 -33.16 20.04
C PHE A 110 -10.36 -32.72 18.96
N SER A 111 -9.84 -31.49 19.06
CA SER A 111 -8.94 -30.87 18.11
C SER A 111 -7.67 -30.35 18.81
N THR A 112 -6.54 -30.26 18.12
CA THR A 112 -5.25 -29.86 18.70
C THR A 112 -4.43 -29.03 17.72
N LEU A 113 -3.86 -27.91 18.20
CA LEU A 113 -2.91 -27.07 17.46
C LEU A 113 -1.48 -27.51 17.81
N LEU A 114 -0.71 -28.01 16.83
CA LEU A 114 0.65 -28.51 16.97
C LEU A 114 1.65 -27.50 16.39
N ARG A 115 2.33 -26.77 17.27
CA ARG A 115 3.31 -25.74 16.90
C ARG A 115 4.69 -26.33 16.63
N GLU A 116 4.85 -26.99 15.49
CA GLU A 116 6.07 -27.70 15.08
C GLU A 116 6.09 -27.89 13.55
N SER A 117 7.20 -28.40 13.00
CA SER A 117 7.30 -28.68 11.56
C SER A 117 6.44 -29.89 11.17
N PHE A 118 6.08 -30.00 9.88
CA PHE A 118 5.33 -31.16 9.39
C PHE A 118 6.13 -32.46 9.60
N ASP A 119 7.44 -32.41 9.40
CA ASP A 119 8.34 -33.55 9.61
C ASP A 119 8.41 -33.98 11.07
N ASP A 120 8.39 -33.03 12.01
CA ASP A 120 8.42 -33.31 13.46
C ASP A 120 7.08 -33.80 14.00
N ALA A 121 5.97 -33.33 13.42
CA ALA A 121 4.62 -33.79 13.78
C ALA A 121 4.31 -35.19 13.21
N ARG A 122 4.84 -35.54 12.03
CA ARG A 122 4.51 -36.78 11.32
C ARG A 122 4.63 -38.06 12.17
N PRO A 123 5.66 -38.27 13.02
CA PRO A 123 5.77 -39.44 13.91
C PRO A 123 4.63 -39.58 14.94
N ARG A 124 3.86 -38.53 15.23
CA ARG A 124 2.71 -38.57 16.14
C ARG A 124 1.51 -39.30 15.55
N PHE A 125 1.51 -39.52 14.24
CA PHE A 125 0.44 -40.19 13.52
C PHE A 125 0.89 -41.59 13.09
N GLU A 126 0.08 -42.60 13.41
CA GLU A 126 0.32 -43.97 12.98
C GLU A 126 0.13 -44.10 11.46
N ASP A 127 0.88 -45.01 10.83
CA ASP A 127 0.69 -45.34 9.42
C ASP A 127 -0.74 -45.86 9.19
N GLY A 128 -1.37 -45.45 8.10
CA GLY A 128 -2.75 -45.85 7.80
C GLY A 128 -3.84 -45.23 8.70
N SER A 129 -3.54 -44.17 9.46
CA SER A 129 -4.47 -43.64 10.47
C SER A 129 -5.19 -42.33 10.11
N ILE A 130 -4.84 -41.68 9.00
CA ILE A 130 -5.41 -40.38 8.59
C ILE A 130 -6.43 -40.60 7.46
N ASP A 131 -7.67 -40.19 7.65
CA ASP A 131 -8.73 -40.33 6.64
C ASP A 131 -8.82 -39.12 5.73
N LEU A 132 -8.52 -37.92 6.23
CA LEU A 132 -8.47 -36.68 5.47
C LEU A 132 -7.19 -35.90 5.81
N LEU A 133 -6.36 -35.64 4.81
CA LEU A 133 -5.18 -34.78 4.93
C LEU A 133 -5.40 -33.53 4.08
N HIS A 134 -5.15 -32.36 4.64
CA HIS A 134 -5.12 -31.10 3.90
C HIS A 134 -3.69 -30.56 3.86
N ILE A 135 -3.16 -30.33 2.67
CA ILE A 135 -1.82 -29.79 2.42
C ILE A 135 -1.96 -28.38 1.87
N ASP A 136 -1.54 -27.39 2.67
CA ASP A 136 -1.55 -25.95 2.36
C ASP A 136 -0.34 -25.27 3.04
N GLY A 137 0.82 -25.93 2.94
CA GLY A 137 2.10 -25.47 3.48
C GLY A 137 2.86 -24.60 2.47
N LEU A 138 4.17 -24.84 2.32
CA LEU A 138 4.97 -24.11 1.35
C LEU A 138 4.65 -24.57 -0.08
N HIS A 139 4.38 -23.64 -0.99
CA HIS A 139 3.79 -23.89 -2.30
C HIS A 139 4.81 -24.12 -3.43
N THR A 140 6.09 -24.32 -3.10
CA THR A 140 7.10 -24.76 -4.08
C THR A 140 6.86 -26.21 -4.50
N TYR A 141 7.34 -26.59 -5.70
CA TYR A 141 7.15 -27.95 -6.22
C TYR A 141 7.79 -28.99 -5.30
N GLU A 142 9.00 -28.71 -4.82
CA GLU A 142 9.77 -29.59 -3.96
C GLU A 142 9.11 -29.78 -2.60
N ALA A 143 8.59 -28.71 -1.99
CA ALA A 143 7.95 -28.78 -0.68
C ALA A 143 6.63 -29.56 -0.71
N VAL A 144 5.70 -29.20 -1.61
CA VAL A 144 4.42 -29.90 -1.72
C VAL A 144 4.59 -31.38 -2.08
N ARG A 145 5.60 -31.69 -2.91
CA ARG A 145 5.95 -33.07 -3.24
C ARG A 145 6.49 -33.83 -2.03
N HIS A 146 7.40 -33.22 -1.27
CA HIS A 146 7.93 -33.81 -0.03
C HIS A 146 6.80 -34.07 0.98
N ASP A 147 5.92 -33.09 1.19
CA ASP A 147 4.80 -33.23 2.10
C ASP A 147 3.86 -34.36 1.66
N PHE A 148 3.48 -34.39 0.38
CA PHE A 148 2.64 -35.46 -0.16
C PHE A 148 3.29 -36.84 0.00
N GLU A 149 4.53 -37.01 -0.47
CA GLU A 149 5.22 -38.31 -0.47
C GLU A 149 5.48 -38.82 0.93
N THR A 150 5.83 -37.95 1.87
CA THR A 150 6.15 -38.37 3.24
C THR A 150 4.92 -38.59 4.11
N TRP A 151 3.80 -37.93 3.83
CA TRP A 151 2.54 -38.15 4.54
C TRP A 151 1.66 -39.22 3.90
N LEU A 152 1.90 -39.61 2.63
CA LEU A 152 1.14 -40.67 1.96
C LEU A 152 1.05 -41.99 2.75
N PRO A 153 2.13 -42.50 3.42
CA PRO A 153 2.04 -43.71 4.25
C PRO A 153 1.12 -43.57 5.48
N LYS A 154 0.81 -42.34 5.91
CA LYS A 154 -0.10 -42.06 7.03
C LYS A 154 -1.58 -42.17 6.64
N MET A 155 -1.88 -42.19 5.34
CA MET A 155 -3.24 -42.21 4.83
C MET A 155 -3.89 -43.59 5.02
N SER A 156 -5.12 -43.58 5.53
CA SER A 156 -5.91 -44.79 5.75
C SER A 156 -6.39 -45.39 4.42
N ARG A 157 -7.04 -46.55 4.50
CA ARG A 157 -7.65 -47.18 3.33
C ARG A 157 -8.77 -46.33 2.71
N SER A 158 -9.38 -45.41 3.47
CA SER A 158 -10.36 -44.45 2.97
C SER A 158 -9.77 -43.06 2.72
N GLY A 159 -8.44 -42.96 2.69
CA GLY A 159 -7.70 -41.71 2.66
C GLY A 159 -8.02 -40.80 1.47
N VAL A 160 -8.25 -39.53 1.79
CA VAL A 160 -8.42 -38.43 0.84
C VAL A 160 -7.40 -37.34 1.16
N ILE A 161 -6.73 -36.81 0.16
CA ILE A 161 -5.81 -35.67 0.29
C ILE A 161 -6.41 -34.45 -0.42
N LEU A 162 -6.40 -33.31 0.26
CA LEU A 162 -6.69 -32.01 -0.30
C LEU A 162 -5.38 -31.25 -0.55
N MET A 163 -5.28 -30.60 -1.69
CA MET A 163 -4.13 -29.77 -2.08
C MET A 163 -4.64 -28.40 -2.51
N HIS A 164 -4.22 -27.35 -1.81
CA HIS A 164 -4.59 -25.98 -2.17
C HIS A 164 -3.62 -25.39 -3.21
N ASP A 165 -3.98 -24.25 -3.82
CA ASP A 165 -3.17 -23.50 -4.81
C ASP A 165 -2.85 -24.26 -6.11
N THR A 166 -3.70 -25.19 -6.52
CA THR A 166 -3.51 -26.00 -7.74
C THR A 166 -3.58 -25.21 -9.05
N GLU A 167 -4.10 -23.97 -9.04
CA GLU A 167 -4.22 -23.11 -10.21
C GLU A 167 -3.22 -21.94 -10.24
N VAL A 168 -2.38 -21.79 -9.22
CA VAL A 168 -1.42 -20.67 -9.12
C VAL A 168 -0.16 -20.94 -9.94
N ARG A 169 0.16 -20.05 -10.89
CA ARG A 169 1.27 -20.23 -11.85
C ARG A 169 2.32 -19.11 -11.82
N THR A 170 2.33 -18.31 -10.77
CA THR A 170 3.22 -17.14 -10.60
C THR A 170 4.43 -17.47 -9.73
N GLY A 171 5.58 -16.86 -10.01
CA GLY A 171 6.78 -17.01 -9.18
C GLY A 171 7.31 -18.44 -9.13
N ASP A 172 7.73 -18.88 -7.94
CA ASP A 172 8.23 -20.23 -7.67
C ASP A 172 7.14 -21.24 -7.31
N PHE A 173 5.85 -20.86 -7.38
CA PHE A 173 4.73 -21.77 -7.14
C PHE A 173 4.82 -23.00 -8.03
N GLY A 174 4.72 -24.17 -7.40
CA GLY A 174 4.94 -25.47 -8.01
C GLY A 174 3.84 -26.50 -7.75
N VAL A 175 2.81 -26.15 -6.97
CA VAL A 175 1.70 -27.07 -6.68
C VAL A 175 0.99 -27.53 -7.95
N TRP A 176 0.72 -26.61 -8.89
CA TRP A 176 0.11 -26.95 -10.18
C TRP A 176 0.93 -27.97 -10.99
N ARG A 177 2.28 -27.94 -10.90
CA ARG A 177 3.16 -28.90 -11.60
C ARG A 177 3.04 -30.28 -11.00
N PHE A 178 3.09 -30.35 -9.67
CA PHE A 178 2.94 -31.62 -8.97
C PHE A 178 1.52 -32.19 -9.10
N TRP A 179 0.50 -31.32 -9.14
CA TRP A 179 -0.88 -31.68 -9.39
C TRP A 179 -1.06 -32.42 -10.73
N GLU A 180 -0.40 -31.98 -11.80
CA GLU A 180 -0.44 -32.66 -13.11
C GLU A 180 0.14 -34.09 -13.04
N GLU A 181 1.10 -34.36 -12.14
CA GLU A 181 1.59 -35.73 -11.90
C GLU A 181 0.60 -36.56 -11.08
N ILE A 182 -0.03 -35.94 -10.08
CA ILE A 182 -0.96 -36.62 -9.16
C ILE A 182 -2.25 -37.04 -9.86
N ARG A 183 -2.81 -36.19 -10.73
CA ARG A 183 -4.05 -36.50 -11.48
C ARG A 183 -3.90 -37.67 -12.45
N GLU A 184 -2.68 -38.02 -12.87
CA GLU A 184 -2.42 -39.20 -13.70
C GLU A 184 -2.40 -40.49 -12.87
N ARG A 185 -2.13 -40.38 -11.56
CA ARG A 185 -1.92 -41.52 -10.66
C ARG A 185 -3.17 -41.92 -9.87
N TYR A 186 -4.04 -40.97 -9.55
CA TYR A 186 -5.17 -41.17 -8.66
C TYR A 186 -6.47 -40.63 -9.27
N PRO A 187 -7.65 -41.11 -8.84
CA PRO A 187 -8.90 -40.41 -9.10
C PRO A 187 -8.88 -39.03 -8.43
N THR A 188 -9.14 -37.98 -9.22
CA THR A 188 -9.06 -36.60 -8.76
C THR A 188 -10.25 -35.73 -9.18
N LEU A 189 -10.51 -34.69 -8.39
CA LEU A 189 -11.38 -33.55 -8.72
C LEU A 189 -10.59 -32.26 -8.45
N ASN A 190 -10.67 -31.25 -9.32
CA ASN A 190 -9.98 -29.97 -9.13
C ASN A 190 -10.94 -28.80 -9.31
N PHE A 191 -11.17 -28.03 -8.25
CA PHE A 191 -11.93 -26.78 -8.36
C PHE A 191 -11.02 -25.70 -8.97
N PRO A 192 -11.40 -25.05 -10.10
CA PRO A 192 -10.51 -24.16 -10.83
C PRO A 192 -10.59 -22.68 -10.39
N PHE A 193 -11.18 -22.40 -9.22
CA PHE A 193 -11.40 -21.05 -8.68
C PHE A 193 -10.79 -20.93 -7.29
N GLY A 194 -10.71 -19.71 -6.75
CA GLY A 194 -10.16 -19.46 -5.41
C GLY A 194 -8.76 -20.04 -5.25
N TYR A 195 -7.86 -19.74 -6.20
CA TYR A 195 -6.49 -20.27 -6.30
C TYR A 195 -6.36 -21.78 -6.57
N GLY A 196 -7.47 -22.52 -6.55
CA GLY A 196 -7.54 -23.92 -6.89
C GLY A 196 -7.59 -24.83 -5.67
N LEU A 197 -8.43 -25.86 -5.72
CA LEU A 197 -8.47 -26.92 -4.70
C LEU A 197 -8.56 -28.29 -5.36
N GLY A 198 -7.46 -29.02 -5.26
CA GLY A 198 -7.33 -30.40 -5.68
C GLY A 198 -7.81 -31.37 -4.61
N VAL A 199 -8.56 -32.38 -5.03
CA VAL A 199 -9.03 -33.50 -4.21
C VAL A 199 -8.50 -34.79 -4.80
N VAL A 200 -7.81 -35.59 -3.99
CA VAL A 200 -7.12 -36.82 -4.41
C VAL A 200 -7.61 -38.01 -3.59
N ALA A 201 -8.23 -38.98 -4.26
CA ALA A 201 -8.63 -40.24 -3.65
C ALA A 201 -7.46 -41.22 -3.64
N VAL A 202 -6.67 -41.24 -2.55
CA VAL A 202 -5.47 -42.08 -2.42
C VAL A 202 -5.73 -43.46 -1.82
N GLY A 203 -6.82 -43.59 -1.05
CA GLY A 203 -7.21 -44.85 -0.42
C GLY A 203 -7.85 -45.86 -1.38
N GLU A 204 -7.73 -47.14 -1.05
CA GLU A 204 -8.36 -48.24 -1.81
C GLU A 204 -9.88 -48.38 -1.58
N ALA A 205 -10.38 -47.78 -0.50
CA ALA A 205 -11.76 -47.86 -0.01
C ALA A 205 -12.33 -46.46 0.29
N VAL A 206 -12.04 -45.50 -0.61
CA VAL A 206 -12.63 -44.16 -0.58
C VAL A 206 -14.13 -44.26 -0.87
N PRO A 207 -15.01 -43.52 -0.15
CA PRO A 207 -16.45 -43.58 -0.37
C PRO A 207 -16.87 -43.29 -1.81
N ASP A 208 -17.87 -44.05 -2.29
CA ASP A 208 -18.31 -44.01 -3.69
C ASP A 208 -18.71 -42.61 -4.16
N PHE A 209 -19.35 -41.81 -3.30
CA PHE A 209 -19.77 -40.45 -3.66
C PHE A 209 -18.59 -39.62 -4.19
N LEU A 210 -17.39 -39.74 -3.59
CA LEU A 210 -16.24 -38.93 -3.99
C LEU A 210 -15.64 -39.45 -5.29
N LEU A 211 -15.60 -40.78 -5.46
CA LEU A 211 -15.17 -41.40 -6.69
C LEU A 211 -16.12 -41.08 -7.86
N GLU A 212 -17.42 -40.97 -7.60
CA GLU A 212 -18.41 -40.49 -8.56
C GLU A 212 -18.14 -39.03 -8.95
N LEU A 213 -17.89 -38.13 -8.00
CA LEU A 213 -17.54 -36.73 -8.29
C LEU A 213 -16.28 -36.63 -9.17
N CYS A 214 -15.24 -37.43 -8.89
CA CYS A 214 -14.02 -37.46 -9.70
C CYS A 214 -14.28 -37.90 -11.16
N ARG A 215 -15.27 -38.79 -11.36
CA ARG A 215 -15.62 -39.39 -12.66
C ARG A 215 -16.73 -38.65 -13.41
N LEU A 216 -17.27 -37.56 -12.85
CA LEU A 216 -18.31 -36.78 -13.52
C LEU A 216 -17.87 -36.34 -14.93
N PRO A 217 -18.78 -36.33 -15.92
CA PRO A 217 -18.52 -35.71 -17.21
C PRO A 217 -18.18 -34.23 -17.07
N GLU A 218 -17.39 -33.68 -18.00
CA GLU A 218 -16.93 -32.28 -17.95
C GLU A 218 -18.07 -31.25 -17.82
N ALA A 219 -19.20 -31.48 -18.50
CA ALA A 219 -20.37 -30.61 -18.39
C ALA A 219 -20.99 -30.60 -16.98
N GLU A 220 -20.94 -31.73 -16.27
CA GLU A 220 -21.45 -31.84 -14.90
C GLU A 220 -20.44 -31.32 -13.88
N LYS A 221 -19.13 -31.51 -14.12
CA LYS A 221 -18.07 -30.84 -13.33
C LYS A 221 -18.20 -29.32 -13.42
N ALA A 222 -18.44 -28.77 -14.61
CA ALA A 222 -18.67 -27.34 -14.77
C ALA A 222 -19.88 -26.84 -13.95
N ALA A 223 -20.97 -27.61 -13.89
CA ALA A 223 -22.13 -27.27 -13.05
C ALA A 223 -21.81 -27.35 -11.55
N LEU A 224 -21.06 -28.38 -11.13
CA LEU A 224 -20.56 -28.52 -9.76
C LEU A 224 -19.66 -27.35 -9.37
N TYR A 225 -18.74 -26.95 -10.25
CA TYR A 225 -17.82 -25.84 -10.01
C TYR A 225 -18.59 -24.52 -9.88
N ALA A 226 -19.51 -24.23 -10.81
CA ALA A 226 -20.33 -23.02 -10.73
C ALA A 226 -21.16 -22.95 -9.43
N LEU A 227 -21.66 -24.09 -8.94
CA LEU A 227 -22.37 -24.16 -7.66
C LEU A 227 -21.44 -23.80 -6.49
N PHE A 228 -20.28 -24.45 -6.39
CA PHE A 228 -19.36 -24.22 -5.27
C PHE A 228 -18.68 -22.86 -5.34
N GLU A 229 -18.41 -22.34 -6.54
CA GLU A 229 -17.92 -20.98 -6.74
C GLU A 229 -18.93 -19.96 -6.22
N ALA A 230 -20.21 -20.09 -6.57
CA ALA A 230 -21.26 -19.18 -6.10
C ALA A 230 -21.46 -19.26 -4.56
N LEU A 231 -21.39 -20.47 -3.99
CA LEU A 231 -21.47 -20.66 -2.54
C LEU A 231 -20.24 -20.10 -1.83
N GLY A 232 -19.07 -20.25 -2.42
CA GLY A 232 -17.81 -19.71 -1.95
C GLY A 232 -17.79 -18.19 -1.97
N ASP A 233 -18.26 -17.59 -3.07
CA ASP A 233 -18.36 -16.13 -3.24
C ASP A 233 -19.22 -15.51 -2.16
N ARG A 234 -20.33 -16.17 -1.77
CA ARG A 234 -21.15 -15.74 -0.64
C ARG A 234 -20.33 -15.66 0.66
N VAL A 235 -19.45 -16.63 0.91
CA VAL A 235 -18.61 -16.67 2.12
C VAL A 235 -17.52 -15.58 2.06
N ARG A 236 -16.86 -15.42 0.91
CA ARG A 236 -15.89 -14.35 0.66
C ARG A 236 -16.52 -12.96 0.88
N LEU A 237 -17.69 -12.71 0.27
CA LEU A 237 -18.43 -11.45 0.43
C LEU A 237 -18.86 -11.21 1.89
N LEU A 238 -19.20 -12.26 2.64
CA LEU A 238 -19.50 -12.15 4.06
C LEU A 238 -18.26 -11.70 4.85
N ASN A 239 -17.08 -12.24 4.55
CA ASN A 239 -15.82 -11.81 5.16
C ASN A 239 -15.55 -10.32 4.86
N GLU A 240 -15.62 -9.94 3.58
CA GLU A 240 -15.43 -8.54 3.15
C GLU A 240 -16.42 -7.59 3.84
N HIS A 241 -17.68 -7.99 3.98
CA HIS A 241 -18.69 -7.20 4.68
C HIS A 241 -18.39 -7.07 6.19
N GLN A 242 -17.93 -8.14 6.84
CA GLN A 242 -17.54 -8.11 8.25
C GLN A 242 -16.32 -7.21 8.47
N GLU A 243 -15.31 -7.30 7.61
CA GLU A 243 -14.13 -6.43 7.64
C GLU A 243 -14.51 -4.97 7.42
N ALA A 244 -15.30 -4.67 6.39
CA ALA A 244 -15.81 -3.33 6.14
C ALA A 244 -16.60 -2.77 7.34
N SER A 245 -17.42 -3.61 7.98
CA SER A 245 -18.19 -3.23 9.16
C SER A 245 -17.31 -2.98 10.39
N ARG A 246 -16.29 -3.82 10.63
CA ARG A 246 -15.31 -3.62 11.71
C ARG A 246 -14.54 -2.33 11.50
N ASN A 247 -14.06 -2.09 10.28
CA ASN A 247 -13.35 -0.86 9.92
C ASN A 247 -14.25 0.36 10.14
N ALA A 248 -15.50 0.32 9.68
CA ALA A 248 -16.47 1.39 9.91
C ALA A 248 -16.74 1.65 11.39
N ALA A 249 -16.84 0.61 12.22
CA ALA A 249 -17.00 0.74 13.66
C ALA A 249 -15.79 1.41 14.32
N THR A 250 -14.57 1.00 13.94
CA THR A 250 -13.32 1.62 14.41
C THR A 250 -13.26 3.10 14.01
N TYR A 251 -13.59 3.44 12.76
CA TYR A 251 -13.62 4.84 12.30
C TYR A 251 -14.68 5.66 13.04
N LEU A 252 -15.84 5.08 13.34
CA LEU A 252 -16.89 5.75 14.11
C LEU A 252 -16.44 6.00 15.57
N GLU A 253 -15.81 5.01 16.21
CA GLU A 253 -15.29 5.15 17.57
C GLU A 253 -14.20 6.22 17.66
N GLN A 254 -13.26 6.20 16.71
CA GLN A 254 -12.23 7.24 16.57
C GLN A 254 -12.86 8.62 16.35
N GLY A 255 -13.87 8.71 15.49
CA GLY A 255 -14.62 9.95 15.24
C GLY A 255 -15.33 10.50 16.48
N LEU A 256 -15.97 9.62 17.27
CA LEU A 256 -16.62 10.00 18.53
C LEU A 256 -15.60 10.46 19.58
N GLN A 257 -14.47 9.76 19.69
CA GLN A 257 -13.39 10.15 20.60
C GLN A 257 -12.80 11.52 20.20
N MET A 258 -12.59 11.75 18.90
CA MET A 258 -12.12 13.03 18.37
C MET A 258 -13.14 14.14 18.63
N GLN A 259 -14.44 13.89 18.42
CA GLN A 259 -15.49 14.86 18.71
C GLN A 259 -15.50 15.28 20.19
N LYS A 260 -15.25 14.34 21.10
CA LYS A 260 -15.14 14.63 22.54
C LYS A 260 -13.95 15.55 22.83
N VAL A 261 -12.76 15.23 22.30
CA VAL A 261 -11.55 16.04 22.45
C VAL A 261 -11.76 17.44 21.88
N TYR A 262 -12.32 17.55 20.67
CA TYR A 262 -12.62 18.84 20.04
C TYR A 262 -13.56 19.70 20.89
N THR A 263 -14.60 19.09 21.50
CA THR A 263 -15.56 19.81 22.33
C THR A 263 -14.90 20.34 23.62
N GLU A 264 -14.04 19.55 24.25
CA GLU A 264 -13.27 19.95 25.44
C GLU A 264 -12.24 21.05 25.12
N PHE A 265 -11.54 20.92 23.98
CA PHE A 265 -10.60 21.93 23.50
C PHE A 265 -11.30 23.25 23.20
N LYS A 266 -12.40 23.22 22.44
CA LYS A 266 -13.19 24.40 22.09
C LYS A 266 -13.66 25.15 23.35
N ALA A 267 -14.20 24.43 24.34
CA ALA A 267 -14.65 25.04 25.59
C ALA A 267 -13.49 25.73 26.35
N THR A 268 -12.29 25.14 26.29
CA THR A 268 -11.09 25.71 26.92
C THR A 268 -10.62 26.97 26.18
N ALA A 269 -10.58 26.94 24.85
CA ALA A 269 -10.20 28.09 24.03
C ALA A 269 -11.18 29.26 24.20
N GLU A 270 -12.49 29.00 24.22
CA GLU A 270 -13.52 30.03 24.49
C GLU A 270 -13.29 30.71 25.86
N ALA A 271 -13.01 29.93 26.91
CA ALA A 271 -12.70 30.47 28.24
C ALA A 271 -11.41 31.31 28.28
N GLN A 272 -10.37 30.91 27.51
CA GLN A 272 -9.12 31.67 27.41
C GLN A 272 -9.32 32.99 26.66
N ILE A 273 -10.09 32.98 25.56
CA ILE A 273 -10.43 34.19 24.81
C ILE A 273 -11.21 35.16 25.69
N GLU A 274 -12.21 34.69 26.44
CA GLU A 274 -12.96 35.53 27.39
C GLU A 274 -12.03 36.17 28.43
N THR A 275 -11.10 35.39 28.98
CA THR A 275 -10.11 35.87 29.95
C THR A 275 -9.18 36.92 29.34
N ALA A 276 -8.66 36.67 28.14
CA ALA A 276 -7.77 37.59 27.44
C ALA A 276 -8.49 38.89 27.04
N MET A 277 -9.74 38.82 26.60
CA MET A 277 -10.57 39.98 26.32
C MET A 277 -10.80 40.84 27.57
N ALA A 278 -11.06 40.22 28.71
CA ALA A 278 -11.20 40.94 29.98
C ALA A 278 -9.90 41.64 30.40
N GLN A 279 -8.74 40.99 30.23
CA GLN A 279 -7.44 41.59 30.48
C GLN A 279 -7.15 42.77 29.55
N TYR A 280 -7.43 42.61 28.25
CA TYR A 280 -7.26 43.67 27.25
C TYR A 280 -8.14 44.90 27.58
N GLN A 281 -9.41 44.68 27.93
CA GLN A 281 -10.30 45.77 28.33
C GLN A 281 -9.79 46.51 29.58
N ALA A 282 -9.26 45.78 30.57
CA ALA A 282 -8.66 46.37 31.76
C ALA A 282 -7.41 47.21 31.43
N MET A 283 -6.51 46.69 30.58
CA MET A 283 -5.32 47.41 30.13
C MET A 283 -5.68 48.67 29.33
N PHE A 284 -6.66 48.57 28.43
CA PHE A 284 -7.13 49.70 27.63
C PHE A 284 -7.73 50.81 28.51
N ALA A 285 -8.53 50.44 29.53
CA ALA A 285 -9.06 51.38 30.50
C ALA A 285 -7.93 52.09 31.28
N GLN A 286 -6.90 51.34 31.70
CA GLN A 286 -5.74 51.90 32.40
C GLN A 286 -4.93 52.86 31.52
N ALA A 287 -4.69 52.49 30.25
CA ALA A 287 -3.99 53.35 29.29
C ALA A 287 -4.75 54.65 29.02
N THR A 288 -6.08 54.57 28.91
CA THR A 288 -6.94 55.75 28.74
C THR A 288 -6.86 56.69 29.96
N ALA A 289 -6.84 56.13 31.17
CA ALA A 289 -6.68 56.91 32.40
C ALA A 289 -5.31 57.62 32.47
N LEU A 290 -4.21 56.90 32.18
CA LEU A 290 -2.87 57.45 32.09
C LEU A 290 -2.75 58.56 31.02
N GLN A 291 -3.34 58.35 29.85
CA GLN A 291 -3.34 59.36 28.79
C GLN A 291 -4.05 60.64 29.24
N THR A 292 -5.16 60.51 29.96
CA THR A 292 -5.90 61.63 30.55
C THR A 292 -5.04 62.38 31.57
N GLU A 293 -4.32 61.65 32.43
CA GLU A 293 -3.41 62.22 33.43
C GLU A 293 -2.21 62.94 32.79
N VAL A 294 -1.59 62.35 31.76
CA VAL A 294 -0.50 62.99 31.01
C VAL A 294 -0.97 64.30 30.35
N VAL A 295 -2.16 64.31 29.75
CA VAL A 295 -2.73 65.54 29.16
C VAL A 295 -2.94 66.61 30.23
N ALA A 296 -3.42 66.23 31.42
CA ALA A 296 -3.56 67.16 32.55
C ALA A 296 -2.21 67.75 32.99
N LEU A 297 -1.18 66.91 33.13
CA LEU A 297 0.18 67.33 33.49
C LEU A 297 0.83 68.22 32.43
N ILE A 298 0.62 67.94 31.14
CA ILE A 298 1.11 68.80 30.04
C ILE A 298 0.44 70.18 30.14
N THR A 299 -0.88 70.21 30.37
CA THR A 299 -1.63 71.46 30.52
C THR A 299 -1.12 72.27 31.71
N GLU A 300 -0.85 71.62 32.84
CA GLU A 300 -0.27 72.26 34.04
C GLU A 300 1.15 72.80 33.78
N ARG A 301 2.01 72.01 33.13
CA ARG A 301 3.36 72.43 32.72
C ARG A 301 3.30 73.67 31.84
N ASP A 302 2.42 73.69 30.85
CA ASP A 302 2.31 74.80 29.89
C ASP A 302 1.83 76.08 30.58
N ALA A 303 0.92 75.97 31.56
CA ALA A 303 0.51 77.08 32.40
C ALA A 303 1.68 77.62 33.26
N LEU A 304 2.53 76.76 33.82
CA LEU A 304 3.72 77.16 34.58
C LEU A 304 4.79 77.82 33.69
N MET A 305 4.95 77.35 32.45
CA MET A 305 5.92 77.91 31.49
C MET A 305 5.51 79.28 30.95
N ALA A 306 4.22 79.60 30.92
CA ALA A 306 3.72 80.93 30.54
C ALA A 306 4.14 82.06 31.52
N GLY A 307 4.68 81.72 32.70
CA GLY A 307 5.16 82.67 33.71
C GLY A 307 6.66 83.01 33.67
N ARG A 308 7.45 82.48 32.72
CA ARG A 308 8.90 82.76 32.62
C ARG A 308 9.21 83.78 31.54
N PRO A 309 10.04 84.82 31.80
CA PRO A 309 10.45 85.78 30.78
C PRO A 309 11.38 85.11 29.75
N ALA A 310 11.16 85.44 28.47
CA ALA A 310 11.88 84.87 27.34
C ALA A 310 13.39 85.17 27.37
N PRO A 311 14.28 84.22 27.02
CA PRO A 311 15.65 84.54 26.69
C PRO A 311 15.73 85.29 25.35
N SER A 312 16.62 86.29 25.30
CA SER A 312 16.85 87.21 24.17
C SER A 312 17.18 86.49 22.85
N PRO A 313 16.71 86.99 21.68
CA PRO A 313 16.86 86.32 20.41
C PRO A 313 18.27 86.48 19.81
N LEU A 314 18.81 85.38 19.28
CA LEU A 314 19.89 85.39 18.30
C LEU A 314 19.37 84.76 17.00
N ALA A 315 19.32 85.62 15.97
CA ALA A 315 19.37 85.40 14.52
C ALA A 315 18.56 84.26 13.88
N GLU A 316 17.64 84.71 13.02
CA GLU A 316 16.83 83.98 12.07
C GLU A 316 17.64 83.23 10.99
N ASN A 317 17.13 82.06 10.57
CA ASN A 317 17.10 81.64 9.17
C ASN A 317 15.94 80.62 8.96
N THR A 318 14.84 81.15 8.40
CA THR A 318 14.03 80.59 7.29
C THR A 318 13.77 79.06 7.25
N THR A 319 12.54 78.60 7.61
CA THR A 319 11.39 78.18 6.74
C THR A 319 11.69 77.02 5.76
N MET A 320 10.86 76.01 5.45
CA MET A 320 9.53 75.48 5.82
C MET A 320 9.41 74.15 5.00
N GLU A 321 9.00 73.01 5.58
CA GLU A 321 7.69 72.34 5.38
C GLU A 321 7.43 71.79 3.95
N THR A 322 7.25 70.50 3.65
CA THR A 322 6.25 69.47 4.05
C THR A 322 5.56 69.01 2.75
N GLN A 323 5.50 67.70 2.46
CA GLN A 323 4.25 67.00 2.10
C GLN A 323 4.48 65.52 1.75
N ALA A 324 3.74 64.68 2.50
CA ALA A 324 3.36 63.33 2.14
C ALA A 324 2.25 63.37 1.07
N ALA A 325 2.24 62.39 0.17
CA ALA A 325 1.06 62.06 -0.63
C ALA A 325 0.94 60.54 -0.77
N LEU A 326 -0.23 60.07 -0.39
CA LEU A 326 -0.77 58.73 -0.47
C LEU A 326 -1.20 58.37 -1.91
N ALA A 327 -1.34 57.05 -2.10
CA ALA A 327 -2.37 56.35 -2.88
C ALA A 327 -2.16 56.09 -4.38
N SER A 328 -2.29 54.77 -4.65
CA SER A 328 -3.02 54.12 -5.74
C SER A 328 -2.61 54.42 -7.18
N ASP A 329 -2.12 53.38 -7.87
CA ASP A 329 -2.84 53.00 -9.08
C ASP A 329 -2.78 51.48 -9.32
N ALA A 330 -3.94 50.93 -9.62
CA ALA A 330 -4.19 49.54 -9.92
C ALA A 330 -4.76 49.45 -11.34
N GLY A 331 -4.24 48.52 -12.13
CA GLY A 331 -4.95 47.96 -13.29
C GLY A 331 -4.07 47.72 -14.52
N PRO A 332 -4.55 46.97 -15.53
CA PRO A 332 -5.53 45.89 -15.46
C PRO A 332 -5.06 44.60 -16.17
N SER A 333 -5.77 43.52 -15.83
CA SER A 333 -5.87 42.25 -16.54
C SER A 333 -6.15 42.40 -18.04
N ASN A 334 -5.59 41.51 -18.86
CA ASN A 334 -6.15 41.26 -20.20
C ASN A 334 -6.30 39.75 -20.44
N LYS A 335 -7.56 39.34 -20.60
CA LYS A 335 -8.00 38.07 -21.17
C LYS A 335 -8.03 38.20 -22.69
N ASP A 336 -8.06 37.04 -23.35
CA ASP A 336 -8.37 36.79 -24.76
C ASP A 336 -7.21 36.89 -25.76
N ALA A 337 -6.76 35.72 -26.23
CA ALA A 337 -6.69 35.44 -27.67
C ALA A 337 -6.62 33.92 -27.92
N VAL A 338 -7.74 33.40 -28.40
CA VAL A 338 -7.93 32.06 -28.95
C VAL A 338 -7.44 32.00 -30.41
N ALA A 339 -6.82 30.87 -30.76
CA ALA A 339 -6.69 30.24 -32.08
C ALA A 339 -6.06 31.02 -33.24
N THR A 340 -5.03 30.43 -33.88
CA THR A 340 -5.16 29.90 -35.26
C THR A 340 -3.95 29.09 -35.75
N ARG A 341 -4.28 28.13 -36.63
CA ARG A 341 -3.53 27.58 -37.78
C ARG A 341 -2.62 26.36 -37.60
N ALA A 342 -3.22 25.23 -37.99
CA ALA A 342 -2.58 24.14 -38.69
C ALA A 342 -2.19 24.55 -40.13
N ALA A 343 -1.04 24.06 -40.63
CA ALA A 343 -0.87 23.41 -41.95
C ALA A 343 0.61 23.09 -42.27
N GLY A 344 0.88 21.79 -42.51
CA GLY A 344 1.84 21.27 -43.51
C GLY A 344 3.33 21.18 -43.16
N VAL A 345 3.89 19.96 -43.15
CA VAL A 345 4.83 19.43 -44.17
C VAL A 345 5.01 17.91 -43.93
N GLU A 346 4.99 17.13 -45.01
CA GLU A 346 5.15 15.67 -45.05
C GLU A 346 6.61 15.18 -44.87
N ALA A 347 6.69 13.99 -44.27
CA ALA A 347 7.59 12.87 -44.50
C ALA A 347 9.12 13.07 -44.64
N GLY A 348 9.83 12.54 -43.64
CA GLY A 348 11.21 12.07 -43.75
C GLY A 348 11.52 11.10 -42.60
N GLU A 349 11.51 9.80 -42.88
CA GLU A 349 12.06 8.79 -41.98
C GLU A 349 13.57 9.02 -41.81
N THR A 350 14.05 9.14 -40.56
CA THR A 350 15.27 8.54 -40.01
C THR A 350 15.66 9.23 -38.68
N ALA A 351 15.90 8.42 -37.64
CA ALA A 351 16.39 8.78 -36.30
C ALA A 351 15.50 9.71 -35.44
N ALA A 352 14.97 9.17 -34.34
CA ALA A 352 14.26 9.97 -33.33
C ALA A 352 15.21 11.03 -32.75
N PRO A 353 14.86 12.33 -32.78
CA PRO A 353 15.68 13.41 -32.26
C PRO A 353 15.57 13.51 -30.73
N ARG A 354 16.60 14.06 -30.09
CA ARG A 354 16.62 14.40 -28.66
C ARG A 354 15.41 15.26 -28.28
N GLY A 355 14.69 14.87 -27.23
CA GLY A 355 13.70 15.72 -26.55
C GLY A 355 12.27 15.72 -27.10
N GLU A 356 11.90 14.83 -28.02
CA GLU A 356 10.50 14.71 -28.43
C GLU A 356 9.66 13.88 -27.45
N ILE A 357 8.54 14.46 -27.01
CA ILE A 357 7.51 13.75 -26.25
C ILE A 357 6.92 12.66 -27.13
N PHE A 358 7.00 11.42 -26.66
CA PHE A 358 6.40 10.28 -27.33
C PHE A 358 4.88 10.43 -27.33
N ARG A 359 4.27 10.40 -28.51
CA ARG A 359 2.82 10.40 -28.67
C ARG A 359 2.32 8.95 -28.73
N PRO A 360 1.52 8.49 -27.75
CA PRO A 360 0.92 7.17 -27.78
C PRO A 360 0.04 7.00 -29.03
N ASP A 361 0.24 5.90 -29.75
CA ASP A 361 -0.50 5.56 -30.97
C ASP A 361 -0.67 4.03 -31.05
N PRO A 362 -1.91 3.52 -31.09
CA PRO A 362 -2.17 2.09 -31.19
C PRO A 362 -1.65 1.45 -32.49
N ALA A 363 -1.45 2.23 -33.56
CA ALA A 363 -0.86 1.74 -34.81
C ALA A 363 0.67 1.63 -34.75
N ARG A 364 1.31 2.28 -33.77
CA ARG A 364 2.77 2.28 -33.64
C ARG A 364 3.23 1.04 -32.88
N ARG A 365 4.10 0.24 -33.50
CA ARG A 365 4.79 -0.88 -32.83
C ARG A 365 6.01 -0.36 -32.07
N VAL A 366 6.15 -0.77 -30.82
CA VAL A 366 7.29 -0.44 -29.94
C VAL A 366 7.95 -1.73 -29.49
N GLU A 367 9.27 -1.80 -29.62
CA GLU A 367 10.08 -2.96 -29.25
C GLU A 367 11.22 -2.52 -28.33
N PHE A 368 11.38 -3.19 -27.19
CA PHE A 368 12.40 -2.84 -26.20
C PHE A 368 12.75 -4.03 -25.30
N GLN A 369 13.87 -3.93 -24.57
CA GLN A 369 14.20 -4.85 -23.48
C GLN A 369 13.79 -4.21 -22.16
N CYS A 370 12.97 -4.85 -21.33
CA CYS A 370 12.67 -4.31 -20.02
C CYS A 370 13.95 -4.28 -19.16
N ASN A 371 14.41 -3.11 -18.73
CA ASN A 371 15.58 -3.00 -17.85
C ASN A 371 15.31 -3.46 -16.41
N VAL A 372 14.06 -3.74 -16.03
CA VAL A 372 13.72 -4.29 -14.71
C VAL A 372 13.85 -5.81 -14.68
N CYS A 373 13.23 -6.53 -15.62
CA CYS A 373 13.19 -8.00 -15.63
C CYS A 373 13.99 -8.65 -16.77
N GLY A 374 14.52 -7.88 -17.72
CA GLY A 374 15.30 -8.38 -18.87
C GLY A 374 14.47 -8.90 -20.04
N THR A 375 13.15 -9.07 -19.90
CA THR A 375 12.26 -9.58 -20.95
C THR A 375 12.23 -8.65 -22.17
N ARG A 376 12.32 -9.21 -23.38
CA ARG A 376 12.07 -8.46 -24.62
C ARG A 376 10.58 -8.30 -24.84
N ILE A 377 10.15 -7.08 -25.09
CA ILE A 377 8.76 -6.70 -25.20
C ILE A 377 8.50 -6.16 -26.59
N VAL A 378 7.35 -6.54 -27.14
CA VAL A 378 6.74 -5.92 -28.32
C VAL A 378 5.33 -5.52 -27.94
N CYS A 379 5.04 -4.22 -27.97
CA CYS A 379 3.71 -3.70 -27.66
C CYS A 379 3.29 -2.60 -28.65
N THR A 380 2.03 -2.19 -28.57
CA THR A 380 1.52 -1.02 -29.29
C THR A 380 1.86 0.26 -28.52
N GLY A 381 1.95 1.39 -29.23
CA GLY A 381 2.39 2.66 -28.68
C GLY A 381 1.42 3.25 -27.65
N ASP A 382 0.14 2.92 -27.73
CA ASP A 382 -0.87 3.28 -26.72
C ASP A 382 -0.63 2.62 -25.34
N LYS A 383 0.17 1.54 -25.28
CA LYS A 383 0.59 0.91 -24.02
C LYS A 383 1.76 1.62 -23.36
N ILE A 384 2.39 2.59 -24.02
CA ILE A 384 3.49 3.37 -23.47
C ILE A 384 2.91 4.56 -22.72
N GLY A 385 3.07 4.58 -21.39
CA GLY A 385 2.68 5.69 -20.54
C GLY A 385 3.39 5.66 -19.19
N ARG A 386 3.39 6.80 -18.49
CA ARG A 386 4.02 6.97 -17.17
C ARG A 386 3.58 5.88 -16.18
N GLU A 387 2.27 5.65 -16.09
CA GLU A 387 1.63 4.65 -15.19
C GLU A 387 1.01 3.45 -15.91
N THR A 388 1.09 3.38 -17.23
CA THR A 388 0.53 2.26 -17.99
C THR A 388 1.53 1.10 -18.00
N ALA A 389 1.13 -0.05 -17.47
CA ALA A 389 1.92 -1.27 -17.54
C ALA A 389 2.14 -1.66 -19.00
N SER A 390 3.41 -1.76 -19.40
CA SER A 390 3.78 -2.03 -20.80
C SER A 390 4.71 -3.23 -20.95
N CYS A 391 5.13 -3.84 -19.84
CA CYS A 391 5.94 -5.06 -19.82
C CYS A 391 5.09 -6.24 -19.33
N GLU A 392 4.89 -7.25 -20.16
CA GLU A 392 4.13 -8.46 -19.79
C GLU A 392 4.89 -9.40 -18.82
N GLY A 393 6.20 -9.23 -18.66
CA GLY A 393 7.02 -10.06 -17.78
C GLY A 393 6.93 -9.68 -16.31
N CYS A 394 7.07 -8.37 -16.00
CA CYS A 394 7.02 -7.88 -14.61
C CYS A 394 5.94 -6.84 -14.35
N GLY A 395 5.20 -6.38 -15.38
CA GLY A 395 4.21 -5.31 -15.23
C GLY A 395 4.79 -3.89 -15.20
N SER A 396 6.09 -3.71 -15.40
CA SER A 396 6.71 -2.38 -15.29
C SER A 396 6.09 -1.32 -16.22
N THR A 397 6.01 -0.10 -15.70
CA THR A 397 5.61 1.12 -16.41
C THR A 397 6.84 1.90 -16.90
N VAL A 398 6.63 2.99 -17.66
CA VAL A 398 7.73 3.90 -18.04
C VAL A 398 8.42 4.47 -16.80
N ARG A 399 7.66 4.87 -15.77
CA ARG A 399 8.21 5.40 -14.50
C ARG A 399 9.14 4.40 -13.81
N MET A 400 8.71 3.15 -13.67
CA MET A 400 9.48 2.10 -13.00
C MET A 400 10.80 1.79 -13.73
N ARG A 401 10.76 1.75 -15.07
CA ARG A 401 11.97 1.55 -15.88
C ARG A 401 12.91 2.75 -15.81
N SER A 402 12.39 3.97 -15.77
CA SER A 402 13.18 5.19 -15.56
C SER A 402 13.94 5.19 -14.24
N ILE A 403 13.34 4.71 -13.15
CA ILE A 403 14.00 4.60 -11.84
C ILE A 403 15.23 3.69 -11.94
N ILE A 404 15.08 2.51 -12.53
CA ILE A 404 16.19 1.57 -12.70
C ILE A 404 17.25 2.10 -13.67
N HIS A 405 16.86 2.84 -14.70
CA HIS A 405 17.79 3.54 -15.57
C HIS A 405 18.64 4.56 -14.80
N LEU A 406 18.01 5.41 -13.98
CA LEU A 406 18.72 6.39 -13.16
C LEU A 406 19.62 5.73 -12.12
N LEU A 407 19.14 4.70 -11.43
CA LEU A 407 19.95 3.96 -10.46
C LEU A 407 21.18 3.31 -11.13
N SER A 408 20.98 2.64 -12.27
CA SER A 408 22.06 1.99 -13.00
C SER A 408 23.12 2.99 -13.44
N THR A 409 22.69 4.12 -14.01
CA THR A 409 23.61 5.16 -14.48
C THR A 409 24.34 5.83 -13.32
N ALA A 410 23.70 6.01 -12.18
CA ALA A 410 24.31 6.55 -10.96
C ALA A 410 25.39 5.62 -10.37
N LEU A 411 25.13 4.32 -10.33
CA LEU A 411 26.06 3.34 -9.75
C LEU A 411 27.18 2.93 -10.71
N TYR A 412 26.90 2.82 -12.01
CA TYR A 412 27.81 2.19 -12.98
C TYR A 412 28.26 3.13 -14.11
N GLY A 413 27.77 4.36 -14.16
CA GLY A 413 28.05 5.32 -15.25
C GLY A 413 27.38 4.98 -16.58
N ARG A 414 26.61 3.89 -16.64
CA ARG A 414 25.84 3.45 -17.81
C ARG A 414 24.57 2.73 -17.39
N SER A 415 23.58 2.69 -18.28
CA SER A 415 22.34 1.95 -18.04
C SER A 415 22.51 0.49 -18.46
N ILE A 416 22.45 -0.42 -17.50
CA ILE A 416 22.37 -1.87 -17.69
C ILE A 416 21.07 -2.39 -17.06
N PRO A 417 20.52 -3.53 -17.52
CA PRO A 417 19.37 -4.15 -16.90
C PRO A 417 19.64 -4.59 -15.46
N LEU A 418 18.65 -4.47 -14.57
CA LEU A 418 18.71 -4.89 -13.16
C LEU A 418 19.14 -6.35 -12.96
N PRO A 419 18.72 -7.34 -13.78
CA PRO A 419 19.23 -8.70 -13.65
C PRO A 419 20.75 -8.81 -13.85
N GLU A 420 21.34 -7.88 -14.60
CA GLU A 420 22.78 -7.80 -14.89
C GLU A 420 23.56 -6.97 -13.87
N PHE A 421 22.89 -6.38 -12.88
CA PHE A 421 23.60 -5.69 -11.80
C PHE A 421 24.54 -6.67 -11.08
N PRO A 422 25.80 -6.28 -10.83
CA PRO A 422 26.68 -6.99 -9.92
C PRO A 422 26.01 -7.16 -8.55
N GLN A 423 26.20 -8.33 -7.94
CA GLN A 423 25.84 -8.53 -6.55
C GLN A 423 26.91 -7.91 -5.67
N ASP A 424 26.53 -6.89 -4.91
CA ASP A 424 27.42 -6.17 -4.00
C ASP A 424 26.66 -5.81 -2.71
N PRO A 425 26.73 -6.66 -1.66
CA PRO A 425 26.06 -6.38 -0.39
C PRO A 425 26.67 -5.18 0.35
N ALA A 426 27.84 -4.65 -0.06
CA ALA A 426 28.39 -3.44 0.53
C ALA A 426 27.66 -2.16 0.07
N VAL A 427 26.94 -2.24 -1.06
CA VAL A 427 26.03 -1.17 -1.48
C VAL A 427 24.77 -1.26 -0.62
N VAL A 428 24.55 -0.23 0.19
CA VAL A 428 23.36 -0.12 1.04
C VAL A 428 22.32 0.76 0.34
N GLY A 429 21.16 0.21 0.04
CA GLY A 429 20.06 0.93 -0.60
C GLY A 429 18.85 1.03 0.31
N LYS A 430 18.08 2.11 0.20
CA LYS A 430 16.75 2.20 0.81
C LYS A 430 15.73 2.64 -0.22
N GLY A 431 14.53 2.07 -0.13
CA GLY A 431 13.34 2.52 -0.84
C GLY A 431 12.38 3.20 0.11
N LEU A 432 11.54 4.10 -0.39
CA LEU A 432 10.46 4.72 0.38
C LEU A 432 9.14 4.49 -0.37
N SER A 433 8.43 3.44 0.05
CA SER A 433 7.23 2.89 -0.58
C SER A 433 7.48 2.41 -2.02
N ASP A 434 8.65 1.82 -2.27
CA ASP A 434 9.05 1.38 -3.61
C ASP A 434 8.18 0.21 -4.12
N TRP A 435 8.03 0.13 -5.44
CA TRP A 435 7.30 -0.96 -6.08
C TRP A 435 8.04 -2.30 -5.96
N VAL A 436 7.32 -3.32 -5.49
CA VAL A 436 7.84 -4.67 -5.22
C VAL A 436 8.62 -5.25 -6.41
N GLY A 437 8.14 -5.04 -7.64
CA GLY A 437 8.72 -5.63 -8.85
C GLY A 437 10.15 -5.18 -9.20
N TYR A 438 10.65 -4.09 -8.61
CA TYR A 438 12.10 -3.79 -8.64
C TYR A 438 12.75 -3.84 -7.25
N ALA A 439 11.99 -3.67 -6.17
CA ALA A 439 12.52 -3.73 -4.81
C ALA A 439 13.07 -5.12 -4.46
N GLU A 440 12.38 -6.19 -4.84
CA GLU A 440 12.81 -7.57 -4.58
C GLU A 440 14.12 -7.93 -5.32
N PRO A 441 14.24 -7.74 -6.64
CA PRO A 441 15.52 -7.97 -7.32
C PRO A 441 16.64 -7.07 -6.76
N LEU A 442 16.36 -5.84 -6.32
CA LEU A 442 17.38 -5.01 -5.66
C LEU A 442 17.89 -5.61 -4.35
N ARG A 443 17.04 -6.32 -3.57
CA ARG A 443 17.47 -7.05 -2.37
C ARG A 443 18.39 -8.22 -2.68
N GLU A 444 18.26 -8.83 -3.85
CA GLU A 444 19.15 -9.91 -4.27
C GLU A 444 20.53 -9.36 -4.64
N LYS A 445 20.58 -8.12 -5.16
CA LYS A 445 21.81 -7.47 -5.62
C LYS A 445 22.55 -6.72 -4.51
N PHE A 446 21.83 -6.07 -3.60
CA PHE A 446 22.38 -5.13 -2.63
C PHE A 446 21.84 -5.39 -1.22
N SER A 447 22.46 -4.76 -0.22
CA SER A 447 21.83 -4.61 1.11
C SER A 447 20.72 -3.57 1.05
N TYR A 448 19.61 -3.93 0.40
CA TYR A 448 18.49 -3.04 0.13
C TYR A 448 17.33 -3.27 1.10
N THR A 449 16.71 -2.19 1.59
CA THR A 449 15.50 -2.26 2.42
C THR A 449 14.44 -1.33 1.85
N ASN A 450 13.30 -1.89 1.43
CA ASN A 450 12.12 -1.07 1.17
C ASN A 450 11.50 -0.67 2.51
N THR A 451 11.37 0.64 2.74
CA THR A 451 10.79 1.22 3.96
C THR A 451 9.50 1.96 3.61
N PHE A 452 8.66 2.26 4.59
CA PHE A 452 7.39 2.93 4.37
C PHE A 452 7.21 4.08 5.35
N TYR A 453 6.36 5.05 5.00
CA TYR A 453 6.04 6.18 5.89
C TYR A 453 4.87 5.87 6.84
N HIS A 454 4.14 4.77 6.63
CA HIS A 454 2.91 4.43 7.35
C HIS A 454 2.92 3.03 7.99
N GLN A 455 3.96 2.22 7.75
CA GLN A 455 4.06 0.84 8.26
C GLN A 455 5.51 0.41 8.44
N GLU A 456 5.73 -0.69 9.17
CA GLU A 456 7.06 -1.28 9.31
C GLU A 456 7.50 -2.01 8.02
N PRO A 457 8.77 -1.92 7.60
CA PRO A 457 9.85 -1.14 8.21
C PRO A 457 9.66 0.37 8.01
N LEU A 458 9.49 1.11 9.10
CA LEU A 458 9.09 2.53 9.05
C LEU A 458 10.32 3.42 8.82
N LEU A 459 10.19 4.40 7.92
CA LEU A 459 11.14 5.50 7.76
C LEU A 459 10.40 6.82 7.66
N ASP A 460 10.43 7.59 8.75
CA ASP A 460 10.09 9.00 8.73
C ASP A 460 11.26 9.77 8.10
N ILE A 461 11.08 10.16 6.83
CA ILE A 461 12.10 10.87 6.07
C ILE A 461 12.30 12.32 6.55
N GLU A 462 11.35 12.88 7.31
CA GLU A 462 11.46 14.23 7.86
C GLU A 462 12.28 14.24 9.15
N ASN A 463 12.36 13.09 9.84
CA ASN A 463 13.07 12.92 11.11
C ASN A 463 13.95 11.66 11.10
N VAL A 464 14.94 11.63 10.20
CA VAL A 464 15.84 10.47 10.06
C VAL A 464 16.58 10.17 11.36
N PRO A 465 16.41 8.98 11.97
CA PRO A 465 17.08 8.61 13.21
C PRO A 465 18.60 8.70 13.09
N ALA A 466 19.28 9.14 14.15
CA ALA A 466 20.74 9.31 14.17
C ALA A 466 21.51 8.04 13.74
N ALA A 467 20.97 6.85 14.04
CA ALA A 467 21.56 5.57 13.65
C ALA A 467 21.52 5.30 12.13
N LEU A 468 20.65 5.98 11.38
CA LEU A 468 20.48 5.82 9.94
C LEU A 468 21.15 6.94 9.13
N GLN A 469 21.59 8.02 9.77
CA GLN A 469 22.28 9.11 9.08
C GLN A 469 23.59 8.60 8.46
N GLY A 470 23.81 8.92 7.18
CA GLY A 470 24.97 8.47 6.43
C GLY A 470 25.05 6.94 6.25
N SER A 471 23.92 6.23 6.30
CA SER A 471 23.92 4.77 6.20
C SER A 471 23.74 4.25 4.77
N SER A 472 23.15 5.03 3.87
CA SER A 472 22.75 4.58 2.54
C SER A 472 23.64 5.10 1.41
N ASN A 473 24.00 4.24 0.47
CA ASN A 473 24.65 4.60 -0.79
C ASN A 473 23.64 5.21 -1.78
N PHE A 474 22.39 4.75 -1.76
CA PHE A 474 21.32 5.36 -2.52
C PHE A 474 19.97 5.30 -1.79
N LEU A 475 19.08 6.24 -2.13
CA LEU A 475 17.68 6.30 -1.73
C LEU A 475 16.84 6.39 -2.99
N ILE A 476 15.83 5.53 -3.11
CA ILE A 476 14.75 5.66 -4.07
C ILE A 476 13.51 6.12 -3.28
N SER A 477 12.81 7.11 -3.80
CA SER A 477 11.54 7.57 -3.23
C SER A 477 10.57 7.84 -4.36
N THR A 478 9.44 7.12 -4.36
CA THR A 478 8.41 7.27 -5.38
C THR A 478 7.12 7.82 -4.79
N ASP A 479 6.86 9.10 -5.06
CA ASP A 479 5.58 9.77 -4.75
C ASP A 479 5.28 9.77 -3.23
N VAL A 480 6.24 10.27 -2.45
CA VAL A 480 6.14 10.39 -0.97
C VAL A 480 6.32 11.83 -0.48
N PHE A 481 7.18 12.63 -1.12
CA PHE A 481 7.55 13.94 -0.60
C PHE A 481 6.40 14.95 -0.68
N GLU A 482 5.46 14.74 -1.60
CA GLU A 482 4.22 15.52 -1.73
C GLU A 482 3.23 15.28 -0.57
N HIS A 483 3.48 14.28 0.28
CA HIS A 483 2.63 13.89 1.42
C HIS A 483 3.20 14.31 2.78
N THR A 484 4.43 14.85 2.80
CA THR A 484 5.17 15.17 4.04
C THR A 484 4.67 16.44 4.74
N LEU A 485 4.72 16.46 6.08
CA LEU A 485 4.15 17.49 6.94
C LEU A 485 5.12 18.66 7.22
N GLY A 486 4.74 19.87 6.81
CA GLY A 486 5.53 21.08 7.03
C GLY A 486 6.30 21.52 5.77
N PRO A 487 7.37 22.33 5.89
CA PRO A 487 8.09 22.82 4.73
C PRO A 487 8.71 21.66 3.95
N ALA A 488 8.43 21.57 2.65
CA ALA A 488 8.91 20.48 1.80
C ALA A 488 10.41 20.19 1.98
N LEU A 489 11.23 21.24 2.21
CA LEU A 489 12.66 21.17 2.47
C LEU A 489 13.07 20.13 3.52
N LYS A 490 12.25 19.86 4.55
CA LYS A 490 12.57 18.87 5.60
C LYS A 490 12.78 17.47 5.03
N ALA A 491 11.88 17.01 4.16
CA ALA A 491 12.00 15.69 3.52
C ALA A 491 13.27 15.59 2.66
N PHE A 492 13.60 16.67 1.92
CA PHE A 492 14.85 16.73 1.14
C PHE A 492 16.09 16.72 2.05
N ALA A 493 16.06 17.44 3.18
CA ALA A 493 17.15 17.45 4.14
C ALA A 493 17.34 16.08 4.80
N GLY A 494 16.26 15.40 5.20
CA GLY A 494 16.37 14.05 5.75
C GLY A 494 16.86 13.02 4.73
N ALA A 495 16.44 13.11 3.46
CA ALA A 495 17.03 12.32 2.38
C ALA A 495 18.53 12.61 2.21
N PHE A 496 18.95 13.86 2.33
CA PHE A 496 20.36 14.21 2.34
C PHE A 496 21.08 13.58 3.55
N ASP A 497 20.51 13.65 4.75
CA ASP A 497 21.11 13.11 5.97
C ASP A 497 21.24 11.59 5.94
N LEU A 498 20.27 10.88 5.38
CA LEU A 498 20.28 9.42 5.22
C LEU A 498 21.45 8.92 4.35
N LEU A 499 21.82 9.70 3.33
CA LEU A 499 22.82 9.32 2.34
C LEU A 499 24.25 9.49 2.87
N LYS A 500 25.12 8.55 2.51
CA LYS A 500 26.58 8.66 2.63
C LYS A 500 27.11 9.79 1.75
N PRO A 501 28.27 10.39 2.06
CA PRO A 501 28.99 11.23 1.11
C PRO A 501 29.19 10.51 -0.23
N GLY A 502 28.88 11.20 -1.33
CA GLY A 502 28.87 10.63 -2.67
C GLY A 502 27.62 9.82 -3.06
N GLY A 503 26.66 9.62 -2.14
CA GLY A 503 25.44 8.83 -2.37
C GLY A 503 24.40 9.52 -3.27
N TRP A 504 23.42 8.75 -3.74
CA TRP A 504 22.44 9.18 -4.75
C TRP A 504 21.00 9.14 -4.26
N LEU A 505 20.22 10.17 -4.61
CA LEU A 505 18.77 10.20 -4.49
C LEU A 505 18.15 10.03 -5.88
N ILE A 506 17.25 9.05 -6.02
CA ILE A 506 16.36 8.89 -7.16
C ILE A 506 14.95 9.24 -6.67
N LEU A 507 14.35 10.28 -7.23
CA LEU A 507 13.09 10.84 -6.75
C LEU A 507 12.06 10.90 -7.88
N THR A 508 10.84 10.43 -7.61
CA THR A 508 9.66 10.84 -8.36
C THR A 508 8.70 11.56 -7.42
N VAL A 509 8.17 12.69 -7.86
CA VAL A 509 7.12 13.45 -7.21
C VAL A 509 6.22 14.03 -8.28
N PRO A 510 4.92 14.24 -8.00
CA PRO A 510 4.06 15.03 -8.87
C PRO A 510 4.60 16.45 -8.91
N PHE A 511 4.94 16.93 -10.10
CA PHE A 511 5.22 18.34 -10.30
C PHE A 511 4.63 18.87 -11.60
N THR A 512 4.22 20.14 -11.59
CA THR A 512 3.79 20.88 -12.78
C THR A 512 4.91 21.75 -13.33
N LEU A 513 4.65 22.34 -14.51
CA LEU A 513 5.52 23.34 -15.13
C LEU A 513 5.08 24.77 -14.78
N ASP A 514 4.21 24.93 -13.78
CA ASP A 514 3.78 26.23 -13.30
C ASP A 514 4.92 26.94 -12.55
N ASP A 515 4.73 28.22 -12.23
CA ASP A 515 5.78 29.04 -11.62
C ASP A 515 6.00 28.75 -10.13
N GLN A 516 5.05 28.10 -9.45
CA GLN A 516 5.05 27.92 -7.99
C GLN A 516 4.45 26.57 -7.58
N THR A 517 5.01 25.96 -6.53
CA THR A 517 4.39 24.84 -5.83
C THR A 517 3.06 25.25 -5.22
N VAL A 518 2.04 24.41 -5.40
CA VAL A 518 0.74 24.58 -4.74
C VAL A 518 0.79 23.81 -3.42
N GLU A 519 0.82 24.53 -2.31
CA GLU A 519 0.62 23.94 -0.97
C GLU A 519 -0.88 23.95 -0.64
N HIS A 520 -1.48 22.77 -0.50
CA HIS A 520 -2.90 22.64 -0.15
C HIS A 520 -3.14 22.95 1.33
N TYR A 521 -2.16 22.63 2.17
CA TYR A 521 -2.26 22.70 3.65
C TYR A 521 -1.01 23.32 4.31
N PRO A 522 -0.64 24.57 3.96
CA PRO A 522 0.67 25.15 4.31
C PRO A 522 0.91 25.33 5.81
N GLN A 523 -0.15 25.36 6.63
CA GLN A 523 -0.04 25.61 8.07
C GLN A 523 -0.13 24.33 8.92
N LEU A 524 -0.41 23.17 8.31
CA LEU A 524 -0.63 21.95 9.07
C LEU A 524 0.69 21.34 9.57
N SER A 525 0.72 21.06 10.86
CA SER A 525 1.76 20.28 11.54
C SER A 525 1.30 18.85 11.88
N ASP A 526 0.00 18.63 11.96
CA ASP A 526 -0.63 17.32 12.14
C ASP A 526 -2.03 17.33 11.52
N PHE A 527 -2.59 16.17 11.18
CA PHE A 527 -3.95 16.10 10.66
C PHE A 527 -4.62 14.74 10.86
N THR A 528 -5.93 14.75 10.74
CA THR A 528 -6.75 13.55 10.63
C THR A 528 -7.74 13.72 9.49
N VAL A 529 -7.83 12.70 8.63
CA VAL A 529 -8.88 12.61 7.60
C VAL A 529 -10.11 11.96 8.24
N ALA A 530 -11.26 12.66 8.20
CA ALA A 530 -12.53 12.16 8.66
C ALA A 530 -13.48 11.92 7.48
N LYS A 531 -14.23 10.81 7.50
CA LYS A 531 -15.29 10.53 6.51
C LYS A 531 -16.66 10.75 7.14
N LEU A 532 -17.48 11.64 6.56
CA LEU A 532 -18.87 11.89 6.94
C LEU A 532 -19.79 11.50 5.77
N GLY A 533 -20.37 10.31 5.84
CA GLY A 533 -21.15 9.75 4.72
C GLY A 533 -20.23 9.51 3.52
N GLU A 534 -20.53 10.14 2.38
CA GLU A 534 -19.71 10.07 1.16
C GLU A 534 -18.66 11.19 1.07
N THR A 535 -18.60 12.10 2.04
CA THR A 535 -17.70 13.26 2.02
C THR A 535 -16.49 13.03 2.92
N TYR A 536 -15.32 13.47 2.47
CA TYR A 536 -14.10 13.49 3.27
C TYR A 536 -13.83 14.91 3.78
N LEU A 537 -13.32 15.00 5.00
CA LEU A 537 -12.89 16.23 5.65
C LEU A 537 -11.46 16.03 6.16
N VAL A 538 -10.67 17.09 6.18
CA VAL A 538 -9.40 17.08 6.92
C VAL A 538 -9.54 18.01 8.11
N VAL A 539 -9.33 17.46 9.30
CA VAL A 539 -9.16 18.23 10.54
C VAL A 539 -7.66 18.32 10.77
N GLY A 540 -7.11 19.49 10.49
CA GLY A 540 -5.69 19.75 10.66
C GLY A 540 -5.42 20.52 11.95
N GLN A 541 -4.26 20.30 12.55
CA GLN A 541 -3.71 21.13 13.60
C GLN A 541 -2.53 21.93 13.05
N THR A 542 -2.47 23.22 13.35
CA THR A 542 -1.35 24.09 12.99
C THR A 542 -0.23 24.03 14.03
N ALA A 543 0.95 24.53 13.67
CA ALA A 543 2.11 24.54 14.55
C ALA A 543 1.88 25.30 15.88
N ASP A 544 0.96 26.28 15.88
CA ASP A 544 0.59 27.06 17.07
C ASP A 544 -0.48 26.33 17.93
N GLY A 545 -0.91 25.14 17.51
CA GLY A 545 -1.88 24.29 18.21
C GLY A 545 -3.34 24.56 17.83
N GLU A 546 -3.60 25.49 16.92
CA GLU A 546 -4.95 25.81 16.41
C GLU A 546 -5.47 24.72 15.46
N TYR A 547 -6.79 24.55 15.40
CA TYR A 547 -7.41 23.56 14.51
C TYR A 547 -8.08 24.21 13.29
N GLU A 548 -7.85 23.62 12.12
CA GLU A 548 -8.44 24.02 10.85
C GLU A 548 -9.24 22.87 10.23
N LEU A 549 -10.35 23.21 9.58
CA LEU A 549 -11.22 22.24 8.93
C LEU A 549 -11.26 22.49 7.42
N TYR A 550 -10.88 21.49 6.65
CA TYR A 550 -10.93 21.48 5.20
C TYR A 550 -12.03 20.56 4.71
N ARG A 551 -12.92 21.09 3.86
CA ARG A 551 -14.14 20.39 3.41
C ARG A 551 -14.05 19.74 2.05
N ASP A 552 -13.05 20.15 1.26
CA ASP A 552 -12.77 19.64 -0.07
C ASP A 552 -11.32 19.16 -0.14
N PRO A 553 -10.95 18.10 0.63
CA PRO A 553 -9.57 17.65 0.68
C PRO A 553 -9.10 17.01 -0.64
N VAL A 554 -7.84 17.26 -0.97
CA VAL A 554 -7.20 16.73 -2.19
C VAL A 554 -6.42 15.48 -1.80
N PHE A 555 -6.71 14.37 -2.48
CA PHE A 555 -6.05 13.10 -2.24
C PHE A 555 -5.30 12.63 -3.49
N HIS A 556 -4.11 12.10 -3.27
CA HIS A 556 -3.39 11.33 -4.28
C HIS A 556 -3.91 9.89 -4.27
N GLY A 557 -4.25 9.36 -5.45
CA GLY A 557 -4.76 8.00 -5.65
C GLY A 557 -6.28 7.88 -5.53
N GLY A 558 -6.97 8.96 -5.12
CA GLY A 558 -8.43 9.06 -5.09
C GLY A 558 -8.98 9.37 -3.69
N PRO A 559 -10.29 9.67 -3.57
CA PRO A 559 -10.89 10.13 -2.31
C PRO A 559 -10.65 9.17 -1.12
N GLY A 560 -9.98 9.67 -0.07
CA GLY A 560 -9.71 8.92 1.15
C GLY A 560 -8.47 8.01 1.13
N GLN A 561 -7.63 8.08 0.09
CA GLN A 561 -6.34 7.38 0.07
C GLN A 561 -5.26 8.18 0.83
N THR A 562 -4.32 8.81 0.12
CA THR A 562 -3.24 9.59 0.75
C THR A 562 -3.52 11.07 0.59
N LEU A 563 -3.46 11.84 1.67
CA LEU A 563 -3.66 13.28 1.59
C LEU A 563 -2.51 13.92 0.79
N GLU A 564 -2.83 14.65 -0.27
CA GLU A 564 -1.84 15.37 -1.06
C GLU A 564 -1.56 16.71 -0.35
N MET A 565 -0.38 16.87 0.24
CA MET A 565 -0.04 18.12 0.94
C MET A 565 0.28 19.23 -0.04
N ARG A 566 0.86 18.86 -1.19
CA ARG A 566 1.29 19.79 -2.22
C ARG A 566 1.38 19.16 -3.60
N VAL A 567 1.32 19.99 -4.63
CA VAL A 567 1.79 19.67 -5.98
C VAL A 567 2.98 20.56 -6.27
N PHE A 568 4.16 19.96 -6.44
CA PHE A 568 5.38 20.73 -6.67
C PHE A 568 5.33 21.46 -8.00
N CYS A 569 6.06 22.57 -8.13
CA CYS A 569 6.55 22.98 -9.44
C CYS A 569 7.98 22.48 -9.63
N ARG A 570 8.40 22.28 -10.88
CA ARG A 570 9.74 21.79 -11.22
C ARG A 570 10.85 22.62 -10.55
N LYS A 571 10.70 23.96 -10.58
CA LYS A 571 11.69 24.90 -10.03
C LYS A 571 11.90 24.71 -8.53
N ASP A 572 10.82 24.44 -7.79
CA ASP A 572 10.89 24.26 -6.34
C ASP A 572 11.46 22.90 -5.96
N VAL A 573 11.22 21.84 -6.75
CA VAL A 573 11.92 20.55 -6.56
C VAL A 573 13.44 20.77 -6.65
N GLU A 574 13.89 21.47 -7.68
CA GLU A 574 15.31 21.78 -7.86
C GLU A 574 15.85 22.68 -6.73
N ALA A 575 15.10 23.72 -6.35
CA ALA A 575 15.49 24.62 -5.28
C ALA A 575 15.62 23.90 -3.93
N ASN A 576 14.67 23.02 -3.58
CA ASN A 576 14.72 22.24 -2.35
C ASN A 576 15.90 21.24 -2.33
N LEU A 577 16.16 20.56 -3.45
CA LEU A 577 17.34 19.69 -3.58
C LEU A 577 18.64 20.48 -3.36
N ARG A 578 18.77 21.67 -3.98
CA ARG A 578 19.94 22.53 -3.79
C ARG A 578 20.06 23.05 -2.35
N ALA A 579 18.95 23.45 -1.75
CA ALA A 579 18.90 23.94 -0.38
C ALA A 579 19.26 22.85 0.65
N ALA A 580 18.87 21.60 0.39
CA ALA A 580 19.27 20.44 1.19
C ALA A 580 20.75 20.06 1.00
N GLY A 581 21.43 20.61 -0.02
CA GLY A 581 22.87 20.41 -0.27
C GLY A 581 23.19 19.41 -1.38
N PHE A 582 22.20 18.92 -2.13
CA PHE A 582 22.44 18.07 -3.28
C PHE A 582 23.12 18.82 -4.43
N THR A 583 23.88 18.06 -5.21
CA THR A 583 24.59 18.48 -6.42
C THR A 583 24.29 17.51 -7.56
N ASP A 584 24.75 17.82 -8.78
CA ASP A 584 24.50 16.98 -9.98
C ASP A 584 23.02 16.59 -10.15
N ILE A 585 22.13 17.58 -9.98
CA ILE A 585 20.68 17.41 -10.10
C ILE A 585 20.32 17.30 -11.58
N ARG A 586 19.71 16.17 -11.96
CA ARG A 586 19.34 15.86 -13.35
C ARG A 586 17.92 15.33 -13.40
N PHE A 587 17.08 15.94 -14.24
CA PHE A 587 15.78 15.39 -14.62
C PHE A 587 15.98 14.46 -15.82
N LEU A 588 15.26 13.33 -15.86
CA LEU A 588 15.28 12.44 -17.01
C LEU A 588 14.46 13.05 -18.16
N GLU A 589 15.10 13.83 -19.02
CA GLU A 589 14.46 14.55 -20.13
C GLU A 589 14.62 13.85 -21.48
N GLU A 590 15.48 12.85 -21.55
CA GLU A 590 15.71 12.07 -22.76
C GLU A 590 15.05 10.69 -22.63
N SER A 591 14.30 10.29 -23.66
CA SER A 591 13.81 8.92 -23.77
C SER A 591 14.96 7.94 -23.97
N VAL A 592 14.79 6.72 -23.48
CA VAL A 592 15.71 5.59 -23.62
C VAL A 592 14.95 4.42 -24.28
N PRO A 593 14.79 4.46 -25.62
CA PRO A 593 13.93 3.52 -26.35
C PRO A 593 14.34 2.05 -26.19
N GLU A 594 15.65 1.79 -26.05
CA GLU A 594 16.20 0.46 -25.80
C GLU A 594 15.56 -0.23 -24.59
N TYR A 595 15.14 0.55 -23.59
CA TYR A 595 14.46 0.07 -22.39
C TYR A 595 12.97 0.43 -22.33
N GLY A 596 12.39 0.88 -23.45
CA GLY A 596 10.98 1.26 -23.51
C GLY A 596 10.65 2.44 -22.60
N ILE A 597 11.64 3.26 -22.27
CA ILE A 597 11.47 4.51 -21.54
C ILE A 597 11.22 5.57 -22.61
N LEU A 598 9.96 5.79 -22.92
CA LEU A 598 9.53 6.75 -23.92
C LEU A 598 8.63 7.76 -23.20
N LEU A 599 9.16 8.96 -23.00
CA LEU A 599 8.53 9.97 -22.16
C LEU A 599 7.30 10.55 -22.88
N THR A 600 6.11 10.31 -22.33
CA THR A 600 4.84 10.82 -22.86
C THR A 600 4.49 12.21 -22.36
N GLU A 601 5.25 12.71 -21.39
CA GLU A 601 5.02 13.92 -20.63
C GLU A 601 6.36 14.59 -20.32
N ASN A 602 6.33 15.89 -20.03
CA ASN A 602 7.51 16.69 -19.64
C ASN A 602 7.40 17.22 -18.19
N TRP A 603 6.41 16.72 -17.45
CA TRP A 603 6.12 17.05 -16.06
C TRP A 603 6.23 15.76 -15.23
N SER A 604 6.40 15.88 -13.91
CA SER A 604 6.63 14.72 -13.00
C SER A 604 7.72 13.74 -13.46
N LEU A 605 8.76 14.25 -14.13
CA LEU A 605 9.90 13.46 -14.62
C LEU A 605 10.76 12.96 -13.44
N PRO A 606 11.28 11.73 -13.49
CA PRO A 606 12.21 11.23 -12.48
C PRO A 606 13.47 12.10 -12.36
N VAL A 607 13.93 12.29 -11.13
CA VAL A 607 15.07 13.15 -10.78
C VAL A 607 16.17 12.30 -10.16
N LEU A 608 17.42 12.57 -10.55
CA LEU A 608 18.62 12.05 -9.94
C LEU A 608 19.37 13.22 -9.28
N ALA A 609 19.83 13.04 -8.05
CA ALA A 609 20.61 14.03 -7.32
C ALA A 609 21.69 13.37 -6.47
N ARG A 610 22.82 14.05 -6.26
CA ARG A 610 23.99 13.49 -5.57
C ARG A 610 24.35 14.26 -4.31
N LYS A 611 24.60 13.54 -3.21
CA LYS A 611 25.26 14.10 -2.04
C LYS A 611 26.76 14.28 -2.34
N PRO A 612 27.36 15.47 -2.13
CA PRO A 612 28.79 15.68 -2.31
C PRO A 612 29.66 14.70 -1.49
N LEU A 613 30.92 14.54 -1.92
CA LEU A 613 31.92 13.70 -1.24
C LEU A 613 32.44 14.30 0.07
#